data_AF-A0A1U7PX16-F1
#
_entry.id   AF-A0A1U7PX16-F1
#
_cell.length_a   1.000
_cell.length_b   1.000
_cell.length_c   1.000
_cell.angle_alpha   90.00
_cell.angle_beta   90.00
_cell.angle_gamma   90.00
#
_symmetry.space_group_name_H-M   'P 1'
#
loop_
_entity.id
_entity.type
_entity.pdbx_description
1 polymer ?
#
loop_
_entity_poly.entity_id
_entity_poly.type
_entity_poly.pdbx_seq_one_letter_code
_entity_poly.pdbx_strand_id
1 'polypeptide(L)'
;MTNVTAGTLLIPKTDDAVAANVLYARKGIATTGGSLILENNAQLLQDDDADSTNAQIQSQRYIAEMDDIFTRLDSVYWSSPVTGQKIKSFSPATAANCFLQYRESEDKFTITSDPDFHAGKIVMW
;
A
#
# COMPACT_ATOMS: atom_id res chain seq x y z
N MET A 1 11.24 -0.27 17.31
CA MET A 1 11.24 -0.77 15.93
C MET A 1 10.74 -2.20 15.98
N THR A 2 9.86 -2.61 15.06
CA THR A 2 9.39 -4.01 14.97
C THR A 2 10.26 -4.74 13.95
N ASN A 3 10.92 -5.82 14.38
CA ASN A 3 11.82 -6.61 13.53
C ASN A 3 11.15 -7.91 13.09
N VAL A 4 11.14 -8.17 11.78
CA VAL A 4 10.71 -9.44 11.18
C VAL A 4 11.91 -10.07 10.50
N THR A 5 12.58 -10.99 11.20
CA THR A 5 13.86 -11.58 10.78
C THR A 5 13.73 -12.89 10.00
N ALA A 6 12.52 -13.46 9.96
CA ALA A 6 12.18 -14.60 9.13
C ALA A 6 10.65 -14.74 9.06
N GLY A 7 10.16 -15.45 8.04
CA GLY A 7 8.74 -15.76 7.90
C GLY A 7 7.87 -14.52 7.70
N THR A 8 6.59 -14.65 8.03
CA THR A 8 5.58 -13.61 7.80
C THR A 8 4.95 -13.19 9.13
N LEU A 9 5.04 -11.91 9.45
CA LEU A 9 4.17 -11.29 10.45
C LEU A 9 2.84 -10.96 9.76
N LEU A 10 1.79 -11.71 10.09
CA LEU A 10 0.46 -11.51 9.54
C LEU A 10 -0.41 -10.74 10.54
N ILE A 11 -0.98 -9.62 10.11
CA ILE A 11 -2.07 -8.95 10.82
C ILE A 11 -3.36 -9.34 10.10
N PRO A 12 -4.19 -10.19 10.72
CA PRO A 12 -5.31 -10.84 10.04
C PRO A 12 -6.44 -9.85 9.79
N LYS A 13 -7.26 -10.18 8.78
CA LYS A 13 -8.39 -9.36 8.40
C LYS A 13 -9.44 -9.24 9.51
N THR A 14 -10.19 -8.16 9.42
CA THR A 14 -11.48 -8.01 10.11
C THR A 14 -12.53 -7.59 9.08
N ASP A 15 -13.80 -7.76 9.42
CA ASP A 15 -14.89 -7.18 8.62
C ASP A 15 -14.82 -5.65 8.69
N ASP A 16 -15.21 -4.95 7.62
CA ASP A 16 -15.08 -3.49 7.53
C ASP A 16 -15.89 -2.74 8.59
N ALA A 17 -17.01 -3.32 9.04
CA ALA A 17 -17.85 -2.78 10.10
C ALA A 17 -17.34 -3.07 11.53
N VAL A 18 -16.21 -3.77 11.65
CA VAL A 18 -15.59 -4.16 12.93
C VAL A 18 -14.33 -3.34 13.15
N ALA A 19 -13.98 -3.12 14.41
CA ALA A 19 -12.73 -2.47 14.79
C ALA A 19 -11.53 -3.20 14.18
N ALA A 20 -10.68 -2.44 13.50
CA ALA A 20 -9.50 -2.95 12.83
C ALA A 20 -8.47 -3.54 13.81
N ASN A 21 -7.75 -4.56 13.34
CA ASN A 21 -6.49 -4.95 13.95
C ASN A 21 -5.42 -3.90 13.61
N VAL A 22 -4.85 -3.27 14.64
CA VAL A 22 -3.83 -2.22 14.49
C VAL A 22 -2.49 -2.70 15.00
N LEU A 23 -1.49 -2.73 14.12
CA LEU A 23 -0.08 -2.90 14.50
C LEU A 23 0.54 -1.52 14.79
N TYR A 24 0.94 -1.32 16.05
CA TYR A 24 1.65 -0.11 16.47
C TYR A 24 3.17 -0.30 16.35
N ALA A 25 3.74 0.10 15.22
CA ALA A 25 5.17 0.05 14.94
C ALA A 25 5.81 1.44 15.04
N ARG A 26 5.79 1.98 16.27
CA ARG A 26 6.23 3.35 16.61
C ARG A 26 7.50 3.79 15.89
N LYS A 27 8.60 3.03 16.02
CA LYS A 27 9.89 3.33 15.38
C LYS A 27 10.15 2.53 14.09
N GLY A 28 9.15 2.31 13.25
CA GLY A 28 9.39 1.63 11.97
C GLY A 28 9.24 0.11 11.98
N ILE A 29 9.27 -0.45 10.77
CA ILE A 29 9.36 -1.89 10.49
C ILE A 29 10.72 -2.17 9.85
N ALA A 30 11.45 -3.15 10.36
CA ALA A 30 12.63 -3.70 9.69
C ALA A 30 12.37 -5.16 9.31
N THR A 31 12.48 -5.47 8.03
CA THR A 31 12.37 -6.85 7.53
C THR A 31 13.73 -7.32 7.05
N THR A 32 14.27 -8.38 7.64
CA THR A 32 15.53 -9.00 7.23
C THR A 32 15.24 -10.46 6.92
N GLY A 33 14.90 -10.79 5.67
CA GLY A 33 14.52 -12.16 5.28
C GLY A 33 13.10 -12.59 5.69
N GLY A 34 12.29 -11.67 6.22
CA GLY A 34 10.85 -11.86 6.47
C GLY A 34 9.99 -10.80 5.79
N SER A 35 8.69 -10.82 6.08
CA SER A 35 7.72 -9.85 5.56
C SER A 35 6.60 -9.53 6.55
N LEU A 36 5.97 -8.36 6.38
CA LEU A 36 4.74 -7.97 7.06
C LEU A 36 3.59 -8.00 6.05
N ILE A 37 2.52 -8.72 6.38
CA ILE A 37 1.26 -8.69 5.62
C ILE A 37 0.16 -8.10 6.50
N LEU A 38 -0.47 -7.04 5.99
CA LEU A 38 -1.68 -6.43 6.55
C LEU A 38 -2.85 -6.87 5.66
N GLU A 39 -3.72 -7.74 6.17
CA GLU A 39 -4.92 -8.15 5.44
C GLU A 39 -6.01 -7.05 5.47
N ASN A 40 -7.18 -7.35 4.91
CA ASN A 40 -8.29 -6.40 4.80
C ASN A 40 -8.64 -5.75 6.14
N ASN A 41 -8.88 -4.44 6.13
CA ASN A 41 -9.14 -3.60 7.30
C ASN A 41 -8.01 -3.54 8.35
N ALA A 42 -6.90 -4.27 8.21
CA ALA A 42 -5.75 -4.14 9.12
C ALA A 42 -4.98 -2.84 8.89
N GLN A 43 -4.52 -2.22 9.99
CA GLN A 43 -3.83 -0.93 9.98
C GLN A 43 -2.40 -1.06 10.53
N LEU A 44 -1.49 -0.28 9.95
CA LEU A 44 -0.16 -0.05 10.48
C LEU A 44 -0.08 1.41 10.93
N LEU A 45 0.20 1.63 12.21
CA LEU A 45 0.43 2.96 12.77
C LEU A 45 1.88 3.12 13.19
N GLN A 46 2.50 4.22 12.78
CA GLN A 46 3.90 4.54 13.04
C GLN A 46 4.03 5.99 13.51
N ASP A 47 5.10 6.31 14.23
CA ASP A 47 5.42 7.68 14.59
C ASP A 47 5.98 8.43 13.36
N ASP A 48 6.06 9.75 13.43
CA ASP A 48 6.57 10.61 12.35
C ASP A 48 8.03 10.29 11.97
N ASP A 49 8.83 9.86 12.95
CA ASP A 49 10.24 9.48 12.81
C ASP A 49 10.45 7.98 12.57
N ALA A 50 9.41 7.25 12.17
CA ALA A 50 9.51 5.83 11.86
C ALA A 50 10.33 5.56 10.60
N ASP A 51 11.30 4.65 10.70
CA ASP A 51 12.07 4.16 9.55
C ASP A 51 11.58 2.77 9.12
N SER A 52 10.93 2.70 7.97
CA SER A 52 10.52 1.45 7.31
C SER A 52 11.22 1.26 5.96
N THR A 53 12.34 1.93 5.73
CA THR A 53 13.03 1.93 4.43
C THR A 53 13.36 0.50 3.98
N ASN A 54 12.99 0.16 2.74
CA ASN A 54 13.14 -1.18 2.15
C ASN A 54 12.41 -2.33 2.86
N ALA A 55 11.57 -2.03 3.86
CA ALA A 55 10.78 -3.05 4.55
C ALA A 55 9.80 -3.72 3.57
N GLN A 56 9.75 -5.06 3.63
CA GLN A 56 8.85 -5.89 2.85
C GLN A 56 7.47 -5.88 3.52
N ILE A 57 6.67 -4.86 3.21
CA ILE A 57 5.31 -4.68 3.73
C ILE A 57 4.32 -4.81 2.58
N GLN A 58 3.33 -5.68 2.73
CA GLN A 58 2.24 -5.84 1.79
C GLN A 58 0.90 -5.49 2.45
N SER A 59 0.14 -4.64 1.79
CA SER A 59 -1.25 -4.33 2.17
C SER A 59 -2.20 -5.03 1.21
N GLN A 60 -3.10 -5.84 1.75
CA GLN A 60 -4.15 -6.51 0.98
C GLN A 60 -5.49 -5.87 1.31
N ARG A 61 -6.26 -5.53 0.27
CA ARG A 61 -7.59 -4.92 0.41
C ARG A 61 -8.58 -5.73 -0.40
N TYR A 62 -9.72 -6.03 0.21
CA TYR A 62 -10.86 -6.57 -0.50
C TYR A 62 -11.68 -5.39 -1.03
N ILE A 63 -11.96 -5.40 -2.31
CA ILE A 63 -12.77 -4.35 -2.95
C ILE A 63 -13.91 -5.07 -3.65
N ALA A 64 -15.12 -4.75 -3.22
CA ALA A 64 -16.33 -5.25 -3.85
C ALA A 64 -16.72 -4.31 -5.00
N GLU A 65 -17.47 -4.84 -5.97
CA GLU A 65 -18.16 -4.05 -7.00
C GLU A 65 -17.24 -3.28 -7.97
N MET A 66 -15.98 -3.73 -8.20
CA MET A 66 -15.04 -3.14 -9.18
C MET A 66 -15.27 -3.56 -10.65
N ASP A 67 -16.49 -3.95 -10.99
CA ASP A 67 -16.84 -4.50 -12.30
C ASP A 67 -17.97 -3.69 -12.97
N ASP A 68 -18.07 -2.38 -12.70
CA ASP A 68 -19.04 -1.52 -13.39
C ASP A 68 -18.62 -1.30 -14.85
N ILE A 69 -19.09 -2.20 -15.71
CA ILE A 69 -18.86 -2.16 -17.16
C ILE A 69 -19.56 -0.99 -17.85
N PHE A 70 -20.51 -0.32 -17.20
CA PHE A 70 -21.25 0.80 -17.79
C PHE A 70 -20.54 2.13 -17.57
N THR A 71 -19.92 2.32 -16.40
CA THR A 71 -19.21 3.57 -16.10
C THR A 71 -17.70 3.45 -16.34
N ARG A 72 -17.08 2.28 -16.16
CA ARG A 72 -15.62 2.06 -16.28
C ARG A 72 -14.77 3.06 -15.48
N LEU A 73 -15.32 3.57 -14.37
CA LEU A 73 -14.68 4.58 -13.52
C LEU A 73 -14.13 3.98 -12.22
N ASP A 74 -14.17 2.65 -12.07
CA ASP A 74 -13.68 1.99 -10.87
C ASP A 74 -12.16 2.11 -10.80
N SER A 75 -11.68 2.79 -9.77
CA SER A 75 -10.25 2.99 -9.56
C SER A 75 -9.91 2.83 -8.09
N VAL A 76 -8.73 2.26 -7.84
CA VAL A 76 -8.17 2.16 -6.48
C VAL A 76 -7.00 3.11 -6.36
N TYR A 77 -7.03 3.93 -5.33
CA TYR A 77 -5.93 4.81 -4.98
C TYR A 77 -5.05 4.13 -3.94
N TRP A 78 -3.74 4.16 -4.19
CA TRP A 78 -2.71 3.70 -3.29
C TRP A 78 -1.76 4.85 -2.97
N SER A 79 -1.33 4.92 -1.71
CA SER A 79 -0.19 5.73 -1.31
C SER A 79 0.64 4.91 -0.33
N SER A 80 1.96 5.08 -0.38
CA SER A 80 2.86 4.48 0.58
C SER A 80 3.95 5.49 0.92
N PRO A 81 4.18 5.78 2.21
CA PRO A 81 5.32 6.59 2.65
C PRO A 81 6.63 5.78 2.62
N VAL A 82 6.58 4.48 2.32
CA VAL A 82 7.75 3.60 2.38
C VAL A 82 8.53 3.63 1.08
N THR A 83 9.70 4.28 1.13
CA THR A 83 10.65 4.32 0.01
C THR A 83 11.09 2.91 -0.41
N GLY A 84 11.07 2.67 -1.72
CA GLY A 84 11.53 1.40 -2.34
C GLY A 84 10.44 0.33 -2.50
N GLN A 85 9.19 0.62 -2.12
CA GLN A 85 8.07 -0.27 -2.41
C GLN A 85 7.61 -0.15 -3.86
N LYS A 86 7.52 -1.30 -4.54
CA LYS A 86 7.09 -1.38 -5.94
C LYS A 86 5.60 -1.07 -6.06
N ILE A 87 5.20 -0.17 -6.96
CA ILE A 87 3.78 0.12 -7.23
C ILE A 87 3.06 -1.15 -7.72
N LYS A 88 3.72 -1.92 -8.58
CA LYS A 88 3.21 -3.14 -9.18
C LYS A 88 2.87 -4.25 -8.17
N SER A 89 3.47 -4.26 -6.97
CA SER A 89 3.15 -5.28 -5.96
C SER A 89 1.77 -5.06 -5.33
N PHE A 90 1.23 -3.84 -5.38
CA PHE A 90 -0.09 -3.49 -4.88
C PHE A 90 -1.20 -3.76 -5.90
N SER A 91 -0.87 -3.75 -7.20
CA SER A 91 -1.75 -4.29 -8.22
C SER A 91 -0.98 -5.09 -9.29
N PRO A 92 -0.76 -6.39 -9.04
CA PRO A 92 -0.01 -7.25 -9.96
C PRO A 92 -0.66 -7.42 -11.34
N ALA A 93 -1.97 -7.20 -11.48
CA ALA A 93 -2.70 -7.37 -12.73
C ALA A 93 -2.68 -6.12 -13.64
N THR A 94 -2.45 -4.92 -13.10
CA THR A 94 -2.46 -3.66 -13.89
C THR A 94 -1.34 -3.61 -14.92
N ALA A 95 -1.63 -3.31 -16.18
CA ALA A 95 -0.56 -3.08 -17.16
C ALA A 95 0.35 -1.91 -16.73
N ALA A 96 1.66 -1.98 -17.01
CA ALA A 96 2.62 -0.99 -16.51
C ALA A 96 2.32 0.45 -16.96
N ASN A 97 1.67 0.61 -18.12
CA ASN A 97 1.25 1.89 -18.68
C ASN A 97 -0.14 2.37 -18.22
N CYS A 98 -0.75 1.67 -17.26
CA CYS A 98 -2.07 1.99 -16.70
C CYS A 98 -1.99 2.54 -15.27
N PHE A 99 -0.79 2.70 -14.70
CA PHE A 99 -0.63 3.42 -13.45
C PHE A 99 -0.62 4.92 -13.69
N LEU A 100 -1.44 5.63 -12.93
CA LEU A 100 -1.58 7.08 -12.98
C LEU A 100 -1.12 7.66 -11.65
N GLN A 101 -0.29 8.70 -11.66
CA GLN A 101 0.10 9.45 -10.46
C GLN A 101 -0.59 10.80 -10.45
N TYR A 102 -1.01 11.25 -9.26
CA TYR A 102 -1.55 12.59 -9.08
C TYR A 102 -0.45 13.66 -9.19
N ARG A 103 -0.62 14.62 -10.10
CA ARG A 103 0.24 15.80 -10.25
C ARG A 103 -0.44 17.02 -9.65
N GLU A 104 -0.01 17.36 -8.44
CA GLU A 104 -0.55 18.48 -7.65
C GLU A 104 -0.49 19.83 -8.39
N SER A 105 0.58 20.09 -9.15
CA SER A 105 0.74 21.35 -9.90
C SER A 105 -0.26 21.52 -11.05
N GLU A 106 -0.84 20.43 -11.53
CA GLU A 106 -1.77 20.40 -12.67
C GLU A 106 -3.20 20.00 -12.25
N ASP A 107 -3.38 19.61 -10.97
CA ASP A 107 -4.60 19.04 -10.40
C ASP A 107 -5.17 17.88 -11.22
N LYS A 108 -4.29 16.99 -11.70
CA LYS A 108 -4.67 15.89 -12.62
C LYS A 108 -3.86 14.63 -12.38
N PHE A 109 -4.48 13.49 -12.69
CA PHE A 109 -3.80 12.21 -12.81
C PHE A 109 -3.15 12.05 -14.18
N THR A 110 -1.90 11.60 -14.20
CA THR A 110 -1.13 11.36 -15.43
C THR A 110 -0.44 10.02 -15.38
N ILE A 111 -0.26 9.36 -16.52
CA ILE A 111 0.50 8.09 -16.59
C ILE A 111 1.87 8.30 -15.98
N THR A 112 2.25 7.43 -15.05
CA THR A 112 3.58 7.40 -14.46
C THR A 112 4.37 6.20 -14.98
N SER A 113 5.67 6.39 -15.16
CA SER A 113 6.65 5.32 -15.40
C SER A 113 7.40 4.93 -14.13
N ASP A 114 7.08 5.56 -13.00
CA ASP A 114 7.77 5.29 -11.74
C ASP A 114 7.51 3.84 -11.32
N PRO A 115 8.57 3.07 -11.00
CA PRO A 115 8.42 1.69 -10.56
C PRO A 115 8.05 1.58 -9.07
N ASP A 116 8.26 2.65 -8.30
CA ASP A 116 8.22 2.69 -6.85
C ASP A 116 7.32 3.81 -6.32
N PHE A 117 6.75 3.63 -5.14
CA PHE A 117 6.06 4.70 -4.43
C PHE A 117 7.05 5.80 -4.01
N HIS A 118 6.57 7.03 -4.11
CA HIS A 118 7.24 8.20 -3.58
C HIS A 118 6.45 8.75 -2.39
N ALA A 119 7.16 9.15 -1.34
CA ALA A 119 6.53 9.76 -0.17
C ALA A 119 5.69 10.98 -0.59
N GLY A 120 4.46 11.05 -0.09
CA GLY A 120 3.50 12.12 -0.42
C GLY A 120 2.89 12.02 -1.82
N LYS A 121 3.10 10.93 -2.57
CA LYS A 121 2.45 10.71 -3.87
C LYS A 121 1.38 9.63 -3.81
N ILE A 122 0.32 9.85 -4.57
CA ILE A 122 -0.81 8.94 -4.73
C ILE A 122 -0.75 8.37 -6.15
N VAL A 123 -0.92 7.06 -6.25
CA VAL A 123 -0.98 6.31 -7.51
C VAL A 123 -2.34 5.62 -7.62
N MET A 124 -2.96 5.64 -8.80
CA MET A 124 -4.20 4.95 -9.12
C MET A 124 -4.06 4.08 -10.37
N TRP A 125 -5.05 3.23 -10.61
CA TRP A 125 -5.20 2.37 -11.76
C TRP A 125 -6.67 2.18 -12.09
#